data_AF-A0A5S4T4K8-F1
#
_entry.id   AF-A0A5S4T4K8-F1
#
_cell.length_a   1.000
_cell.length_b   1.000
_cell.length_c   1.000
_cell.angle_alpha   90.00
_cell.angle_beta   90.00
_cell.angle_gamma   90.00
#
_symmetry.space_group_name_H-M   'P 1'
#
loop_
_entity.id
_entity.type
_entity.pdbx_description
1 polymer ?
#
loop_
_entity_poly.entity_id
_entity_poly.type
_entity_poly.pdbx_seq_one_letter_code
_entity_poly.pdbx_strand_id
1 'polypeptide(L)' 'MTQAIAHAELIASYRKLAAEAAKKAALVKAAAGKGPKTIATVSETAAKAARRRDVMAARLAKLGVVLPG' A
#
# COMPACT_ATOMS: atom_id res chain seq x y z
N MET A 1 -17.15 -13.18 19.30
CA MET A 1 -17.42 -12.41 18.05
C MET A 1 -16.52 -11.19 17.84
N THR A 2 -15.61 -10.84 18.76
CA THR A 2 -14.75 -9.64 18.67
C THR A 2 -13.59 -9.77 17.68
N GLN A 3 -13.03 -10.96 17.52
CA GLN A 3 -11.86 -11.20 16.66
C GLN A 3 -12.17 -11.03 15.15
N ALA A 4 -13.36 -11.43 14.71
CA ALA A 4 -13.79 -11.28 13.32
C ALA A 4 -13.89 -9.81 12.88
N ILE A 5 -14.35 -8.93 13.79
CA ILE A 5 -14.47 -7.48 13.55
C ILE A 5 -13.08 -6.86 13.43
N ALA A 6 -12.14 -7.21 14.33
CA ALA A 6 -10.76 -6.73 14.27
C ALA A 6 -10.04 -7.13 12.97
N HIS A 7 -10.27 -8.36 12.48
CA HIS A 7 -9.72 -8.79 11.20
C HIS A 7 -10.31 -8.00 10.01
N ALA A 8 -11.61 -7.72 10.03
CA ALA A 8 -12.26 -6.92 9.00
C ALA A 8 -11.68 -5.49 8.93
N GLU A 9 -11.43 -4.86 10.07
CA GLU A 9 -10.83 -3.52 10.15
C GLU A 9 -9.37 -3.50 9.65
N LEU A 10 -8.59 -4.54 9.96
CA LEU A 10 -7.22 -4.69 9.46
C LEU A 10 -7.20 -4.89 7.94
N ILE A 11 -8.12 -5.69 7.39
CA ILE A 11 -8.27 -5.86 5.94
C ILE A 11 -8.68 -4.54 5.28
N ALA A 12 -9.63 -3.81 5.86
CA ALA A 12 -10.05 -2.50 5.36
C ALA A 12 -8.89 -1.50 5.36
N SER A 13 -8.06 -1.51 6.39
CA SER A 13 -6.85 -0.69 6.49
C SER A 13 -5.80 -1.08 5.44
N TYR A 14 -5.61 -2.39 5.20
CA TYR A 14 -4.77 -2.88 4.11
C TYR A 14 -5.26 -2.40 2.75
N ARG A 15 -6.56 -2.48 2.46
CA ARG A 15 -7.15 -2.02 1.19
C ARG A 15 -6.90 -0.53 0.96
N LYS A 16 -7.03 0.30 1.99
CA LYS A 16 -6.69 1.74 1.91
C LYS A 16 -5.21 1.96 1.56
N LEU A 17 -4.31 1.21 2.20
CA LEU A 17 -2.87 1.27 1.91
C LEU A 17 -2.55 0.79 0.49
N ALA A 18 -3.22 -0.26 0.01
CA ALA A 18 -3.07 -0.76 -1.35
C ALA A 18 -3.55 0.27 -2.39
N ALA A 19 -4.69 0.92 -2.17
CA ALA A 19 -5.19 1.99 -3.03
C ALA A 19 -4.24 3.20 -3.06
N GLU A 20 -3.70 3.61 -1.90
CA GLU A 20 -2.71 4.69 -1.83
C GLU A 20 -1.41 4.33 -2.56
N ALA A 21 -0.92 3.10 -2.41
CA ALA A 21 0.26 2.62 -3.13
C ALA A 21 0.02 2.63 -4.65
N ALA A 22 -1.15 2.17 -5.12
CA ALA A 22 -1.54 2.21 -6.52
C ALA A 22 -1.62 3.64 -7.06
N LYS A 23 -2.24 4.56 -6.32
CA LYS A 23 -2.33 5.97 -6.67
C LYS A 23 -0.95 6.63 -6.79
N LYS A 24 -0.05 6.36 -5.85
CA LYS A 24 1.32 6.89 -5.89
C LYS A 24 2.14 6.28 -7.02
N ALA A 25 1.97 4.99 -7.32
CA ALA A 25 2.59 4.37 -8.49
C ALA A 25 2.09 4.99 -9.81
N ALA A 26 0.81 5.34 -9.90
CA ALA A 26 0.27 6.08 -11.05
C ALA A 26 0.88 7.48 -11.18
N LEU A 27 1.15 8.17 -10.06
CA LEU A 27 1.85 9.46 -10.07
C LEU A 27 3.29 9.36 -10.59
N VAL A 28 3.98 8.24 -10.35
CA VAL A 28 5.31 7.99 -10.94
C VAL A 28 5.22 7.96 -12.47
N LYS A 29 4.23 7.23 -13.01
CA LYS A 29 3.99 7.18 -14.46
C LYS A 29 3.64 8.56 -15.02
N ALA A 30 2.81 9.33 -14.31
CA ALA A 30 2.45 10.69 -14.72
C ALA A 30 3.62 11.69 -14.61
N ALA A 31 4.61 11.41 -13.76
CA ALA A 31 5.81 12.23 -13.63
C ALA A 31 6.86 11.94 -14.70
N ALA A 32 6.66 10.98 -15.62
CA ALA A 32 7.63 10.63 -16.65
C ALA A 32 8.08 11.83 -17.51
N GLY A 33 7.23 12.85 -17.68
CA GLY A 33 7.57 14.11 -18.38
C GLY A 33 8.12 15.23 -17.48
N LYS A 34 8.24 15.02 -16.16
CA LYS A 34 8.77 15.98 -15.19
C LYS A 34 10.20 15.54 -14.88
N GLY A 35 11.19 16.42 -14.98
CA GLY A 35 12.61 16.07 -14.99
C GLY A 35 13.09 15.10 -13.87
N PRO A 36 14.30 14.54 -14.00
CA PRO A 36 14.75 13.36 -13.25
C PRO A 36 14.66 13.47 -11.72
N LYS A 37 14.85 14.68 -11.15
CA LYS A 37 14.67 14.93 -9.71
C LYS A 37 13.23 14.68 -9.25
N THR A 38 12.24 15.11 -10.04
CA THR A 38 10.83 14.89 -9.72
C THR A 38 10.49 13.41 -9.76
N ILE A 39 10.97 12.68 -10.79
CA ILE A 39 10.78 11.23 -10.92
C ILE A 39 11.36 10.49 -9.70
N ALA A 40 12.57 10.84 -9.26
CA ALA A 40 13.18 10.22 -8.09
C ALA A 40 12.33 10.43 -6.82
N THR A 41 11.89 11.66 -6.55
CA THR A 41 11.07 11.98 -5.37
C THR A 41 9.72 11.26 -5.37
N VAL A 42 9.03 11.22 -6.52
CA VAL A 42 7.74 10.49 -6.59
C VAL A 42 7.94 8.98 -6.51
N SER A 43 9.04 8.46 -7.05
CA SER A 43 9.39 7.04 -6.99
C SER A 43 9.69 6.60 -5.55
N GLU A 44 10.48 7.37 -4.80
CA GLU A 44 10.69 7.10 -3.37
C GLU A 44 9.38 7.13 -2.58
N THR A 45 8.50 8.09 -2.89
CA THR A 45 7.20 8.22 -2.23
C THR A 45 6.30 7.01 -2.53
N ALA A 46 6.30 6.52 -3.77
CA ALA A 46 5.59 5.31 -4.16
C ALA A 46 6.19 4.07 -3.49
N ALA A 47 7.51 3.95 -3.44
CA ALA A 47 8.21 2.85 -2.77
C ALA A 47 7.91 2.79 -1.27
N LYS A 48 7.89 3.95 -0.59
CA LYS A 48 7.50 4.04 0.83
C LYS A 48 6.05 3.58 1.06
N ALA A 49 5.13 3.93 0.16
CA ALA A 49 3.75 3.50 0.24
C ALA A 49 3.59 1.99 -0.01
N ALA A 50 4.28 1.45 -1.01
CA ALA A 50 4.34 0.01 -1.26
C ALA A 50 4.86 -0.75 -0.04
N ARG A 51 5.96 -0.29 0.58
CA ARG A 51 6.50 -0.89 1.80
C ARG A 51 5.50 -0.89 2.96
N ARG A 52 4.72 0.17 3.14
CA ARG A 52 3.66 0.21 4.18
C ARG A 52 2.58 -0.84 3.93
N ARG A 53 2.14 -0.99 2.67
CA ARG A 53 1.21 -2.04 2.26
C ARG A 53 1.79 -3.42 2.56
N ASP A 54 3.05 -3.66 2.21
CA ASP A 54 3.69 -4.98 2.35
C ASP A 54 3.93 -5.36 3.82
N VAL A 55 4.30 -4.40 4.67
CA VAL A 55 4.39 -4.61 6.12
C VAL A 55 3.02 -4.98 6.70
N MET A 56 1.95 -4.31 6.25
CA MET A 56 0.60 -4.64 6.68
C MET A 56 0.17 -6.02 6.18
N ALA A 57 0.52 -6.39 4.95
CA ALA A 57 0.29 -7.72 4.41
C ALA A 57 1.00 -8.81 5.22
N ALA A 58 2.27 -8.58 5.58
CA ALA A 58 3.03 -9.50 6.41
C ALA A 58 2.43 -9.66 7.81
N ARG A 59 1.90 -8.57 8.40
CA ARG A 59 1.17 -8.64 9.68
C ARG A 59 -0.12 -9.46 9.54
N LEU A 60 -0.89 -9.26 8.48
CA LEU A 60 -2.11 -10.01 8.22
C LEU A 60 -1.83 -11.50 7.98
N ALA A 61 -0.78 -11.83 7.24
CA ALA A 61 -0.34 -13.21 7.01
C ALA A 61 0.05 -13.90 8.33
N LYS A 62 0.78 -13.23 9.22
CA LYS A 62 1.11 -13.76 10.55
C LYS A 62 -0.12 -14.03 11.42
N LEU A 63 -1.21 -13.30 11.20
CA LEU A 63 -2.49 -13.49 11.89
C LEU A 63 -3.37 -14.55 11.21
N GLY A 64 -2.89 -15.22 10.16
CA GLY A 64 -3.68 -16.19 9.38
C GLY A 64 -4.79 -15.55 8.54
N VAL A 65 -4.76 -14.22 8.36
CA VAL A 65 -5.78 -13.49 7.60
C VAL A 65 -5.43 -13.56 6.12
N VAL A 66 -6.25 -14.27 5.35
CA VAL A 66 -6.12 -14.32 3.89
C VAL A 66 -6.56 -12.97 3.31
N LEU A 67 -5.64 -12.32 2.62
CA LEU A 67 -5.93 -11.10 1.88
C LEU A 67 -6.69 -11.47 0.59
N PRO A 68 -7.84 -10.83 0.31
CA PRO A 68 -8.45 -10.93 -1.01
C PRO A 68 -7.50 -10.29 -2.04
N GLY A 69 -7.12 -11.08 -3.05
CA GLY A 69 -6.28 -10.65 -4.17
C GLY A 69 -6.97 -9.63 -5.08
#